data_AF-V7FBD8-F1
#
_entry.id   AF-V7FBD8-F1
#
_cell.length_a   1.000
_cell.length_b   1.000
_cell.length_c   1.000
_cell.angle_alpha   90.00
_cell.angle_beta   90.00
_cell.angle_gamma   90.00
#
_symmetry.space_group_name_H-M   'P 1'
#
loop_
_entity.id
_entity.type
_entity.pdbx_description
1 polymer ?
#
loop_
_entity_poly.entity_id
_entity_poly.type
_entity_poly.pdbx_seq_one_letter_code
_entity_poly.pdbx_strand_id
1 'polypeptide(L)' 'MAVRIRMPGGTLKVKVYRELRDRERARRIPVVKIGRVYFTWWSNRQRLIDDRSPG' A
#
# COMPACT_ATOMS: atom_id res chain seq x y z
N MET A 1 -1.35 7.79 11.47
CA MET A 1 0.02 7.26 11.53
C MET A 1 0.20 5.96 10.77
N ALA A 2 0.77 6.12 9.57
CA ALA A 2 1.34 5.01 8.84
C ALA A 2 2.86 5.07 8.97
N VAL A 3 3.49 3.96 9.37
CA VAL A 3 4.95 3.81 9.24
C VAL A 3 5.25 3.56 7.77
N ARG A 4 6.17 4.32 7.18
CA ARG A 4 6.57 4.18 5.79
C ARG A 4 8.01 3.71 5.76
N ILE A 5 8.23 2.50 5.28
CA ILE A 5 9.54 1.89 5.16
C ILE A 5 9.92 1.89 3.68
N ARG A 6 10.99 2.61 3.34
CA ARG A 6 11.52 2.61 1.97
C ARG A 6 12.38 1.37 1.80
N MET A 7 12.00 0.50 0.87
CA MET A 7 12.72 -0.74 0.57
C MET A 7 13.14 -0.74 -0.90
N PRO A 8 14.19 -1.48 -1.29
CA PRO A 8 14.51 -1.65 -2.70
C PRO A 8 13.30 -2.24 -3.44
N GLY A 9 12.83 -1.53 -4.47
CA GLY A 9 11.65 -1.90 -5.26
C GLY A 9 10.32 -1.24 -4.85
N GLY A 10 10.25 -0.51 -3.74
CA GLY A 10 9.00 0.14 -3.34
C GLY A 10 8.98 0.77 -1.94
N THR A 11 7.78 1.11 -1.49
CA THR A 11 7.52 1.59 -0.13
C THR A 11 6.52 0.67 0.54
N LEU A 12 6.91 0.08 1.65
CA LEU A 12 6.00 -0.64 2.52
C LEU A 12 5.35 0.36 3.48
N LYS A 13 4.02 0.39 3.49
CA LYS A 13 3.24 1.18 4.45
C LYS A 13 2.66 0.23 5.48
N VAL A 14 2.89 0.51 6.74
CA VAL A 14 2.36 -0.25 7.87
C VAL A 14 1.37 0.63 8.62
N LYS A 15 0.18 0.11 8.89
CA LYS A 15 -0.93 0.82 9.52
C LYS A 15 -1.63 -0.07 10.52
N VAL A 16 -2.35 0.53 11.47
CA VAL A 16 -3.32 -0.20 12.30
C VAL A 16 -4.72 -0.11 11.70
N TYR A 17 -5.64 -0.99 12.10
CA TYR A 17 -7.00 -1.09 11.53
C TYR A 17 -7.75 0.25 11.48
N ARG A 18 -7.60 1.05 12.54
CA ARG A 18 -8.26 2.36 12.67
C ARG A 18 -7.81 3.36 11.59
N GLU A 19 -6.65 3.12 11.00
CA GLU A 19 -5.99 4.02 10.05
C GLU A 19 -5.99 3.52 8.60
N LEU A 20 -6.62 2.37 8.38
CA LEU A 20 -6.95 1.91 7.03
C LEU A 20 -7.89 2.90 6.37
N ARG A 21 -7.54 3.34 5.15
CA ARG A 21 -8.46 4.12 4.33
C ARG A 21 -9.63 3.25 3.88
N ASP A 22 -10.72 3.89 3.49
CA ASP A 22 -11.93 3.21 3.06
C ASP A 22 -11.69 2.18 1.94
N ARG A 23 -10.84 2.54 0.96
CA ARG A 23 -10.42 1.63 -0.12
C ARG A 23 -9.62 0.41 0.37
N GLU A 24 -8.81 0.57 1.42
CA GLU A 24 -8.04 -0.52 2.03
C GLU A 24 -8.97 -1.44 2.84
N ARG A 25 -9.97 -0.87 3.54
CA ARG A 25 -11.02 -1.64 4.24
C ARG A 25 -11.92 -2.40 3.29
N ALA A 26 -12.30 -1.77 2.18
CA ALA A 26 -13.05 -2.39 1.09
C ALA A 26 -12.22 -3.40 0.28
N ARG A 27 -10.96 -3.68 0.67
CA ARG A 27 -10.02 -4.59 -0.01
C ARG A 27 -9.85 -4.30 -1.51
N ARG A 28 -10.10 -3.07 -1.95
CA ARG A 28 -9.87 -2.62 -3.34
C ARG A 28 -8.39 -2.48 -3.68
N ILE A 29 -7.54 -2.49 -2.67
CA ILE A 29 -6.08 -2.43 -2.78
C ILE A 29 -5.55 -3.64 -2.04
N PRO A 30 -4.49 -4.32 -2.51
CA PRO A 30 -3.88 -5.43 -1.79
C PRO A 30 -3.41 -4.96 -0.39
N VAL A 31 -4.04 -5.50 0.65
CA VAL A 31 -3.69 -5.28 2.06
C VAL A 31 -3.40 -6.62 2.71
N VAL A 32 -2.23 -6.77 3.32
CA VAL A 32 -1.85 -7.95 4.09
C VAL A 32 -2.02 -7.64 5.58
N LYS A 33 -2.73 -8.48 6.34
CA LYS A 33 -2.86 -8.34 7.79
C LYS A 33 -1.90 -9.30 8.47
N ILE A 34 -1.04 -8.80 9.36
CA ILE A 34 -0.19 -9.64 10.22
C ILE A 34 -0.41 -9.17 11.66
N GLY A 35 -0.97 -10.05 12.49
CA GLY A 35 -1.37 -9.70 13.86
C GLY A 35 -2.39 -8.54 13.89
N ARG A 36 -2.01 -7.42 14.53
CA ARG A 36 -2.87 -6.22 14.69
C ARG A 36 -2.55 -5.10 13.68
N VAL A 37 -1.57 -5.32 12.81
CA VAL A 37 -1.13 -4.34 11.81
C VAL A 37 -1.42 -4.83 10.39
N TYR A 38 -1.57 -3.86 9.51
CA TYR A 38 -1.95 -4.00 8.12
C TYR A 38 -0.85 -3.37 7.27
N PHE A 39 -0.45 -4.10 6.24
CA PHE A 39 0.66 -3.79 5.37
C PHE A 39 0.12 -3.56 3.98
N THR A 40 0.54 -2.45 3.36
CA THR A 40 0.31 -2.18 1.95
C THR A 40 1.64 -1.92 1.25
N TRP A 41 1.84 -2.60 0.13
CA TRP A 41 3.05 -2.45 -0.67
C TRP A 41 2.78 -1.51 -1.85
N TRP A 42 3.60 -0.47 -1.97
CA TRP A 42 3.61 0.41 -3.12
C TRP A 42 4.88 0.14 -3.93
N SER A 43 4.75 -0.65 -4.99
CA SER A 43 5.86 -0.91 -5.91
C SER A 43 6.23 0.35 -6.68
N ASN A 44 7.52 0.69 -6.76
CA ASN A 44 7.97 1.80 -7.61
C ASN A 44 7.76 1.49 -9.11
N ARG A 45 7.64 0.20 -9.45
CA ARG A 45 7.37 -0.27 -10.81
C ARG A 45 5.93 0.00 -11.27
N GLN A 46 4.96 0.11 -10.36
CA GLN A 46 3.58 0.50 -10.71
C GLN A 46 3.50 1.94 -11.22
N ARG A 47 4.40 2.83 -10.78
CA ARG A 47 4.48 4.20 -11.29
C ARG A 47 4.88 4.27 -12.77
N LEU A 48 5.65 3.29 -13.26
CA LEU A 48 6.03 3.18 -14.67
C LEU A 48 4.92 2.57 -15.55
N ILE A 49 3.92 1.93 -14.94
CA ILE A 49 2.77 1.35 -15.64
C ILE A 49 1.62 2.37 -15.69
N ASP A 50 1.40 3.13 -14.60
CA ASP A 50 0.38 4.20 -14.54
C ASP A 50 0.71 5.36 -15.51
N ASP A 51 2.00 5.68 -15.69
CA ASP A 51 2.49 6.70 -16.65
C ASP A 51 2.39 6.24 -18.12
N ARG A 52 2.16 4.94 -18.37
CA ARG A 52 2.06 4.34 -19.72
C ARG A 52 0.65 3.98 -20.14
N SER A 53 -0.39 4.37 -19.39
CA SER A 53 -1.76 4.29 -19.88
C SER A 53 -2.02 5.51 -20.79
N PRO A 54 -2.13 5.35 -22.12
CA PRO A 54 -2.68 6.41 -22.95
C PRO A 54 -4.17 6.49 -22.62
N GLY A 55 -4.59 7.64 -22.11
CA GLY A 55 -6.00 8.04 -22.13
C GLY A 55 -6.43 8.39 -23.55
#